data_AF-A0A376Y539-F1
#
_entry.id   AF-A0A376Y539-F1
#
_cell.length_a   1.000
_cell.length_b   1.000
_cell.length_c   1.000
_cell.angle_alpha   90.00
_cell.angle_beta   90.00
_cell.angle_gamma   90.00
#
_symmetry.space_group_name_H-M   'P 1'
#
loop_
_entity.id
_entity.type
_entity.pdbx_description
1 polymer ?
#
loop_
_entity_poly.entity_id
_entity_poly.type
_entity_poly.pdbx_seq_one_letter_code
_entity_poly.pdbx_strand_id
1 'polypeptide(L)'
;MERTPDQVKEIARGGYVLKDSGGKPDIILIATGSEMEITLQAAEKLAGEGRNVRVVSLPSTDIFDAQDEEYRESVLPSNVAARVRWKQVLPITGTSMLV
;
A
#
# COMPACT_ATOMS: atom_id res chain seq x y z
N MET A 1 0.05 15.54 -2.95
CA MET A 1 -1.12 15.15 -2.15
C MET A 1 -0.77 15.29 -0.69
N GLU A 2 -1.51 16.08 0.08
CA GLU A 2 -1.33 16.16 1.53
C GLU A 2 -2.06 15.01 2.23
N ARG A 3 -1.44 14.46 3.29
CA ARG A 3 -2.04 13.41 4.12
C ARG A 3 -3.03 14.04 5.09
N THR A 4 -4.14 13.38 5.36
CA THR A 4 -5.07 13.85 6.40
C THR A 4 -4.49 13.64 7.80
N PRO A 5 -4.94 14.40 8.82
CA PRO A 5 -4.48 14.22 10.20
C PRO A 5 -4.67 12.79 10.72
N ASP A 6 -5.74 12.10 10.31
CA ASP A 6 -5.97 10.70 10.68
C ASP A 6 -4.98 9.77 10.00
N GLN A 7 -4.71 9.94 8.70
CA GLN A 7 -3.67 9.19 8.01
C GLN A 7 -2.29 9.36 8.66
N VAL A 8 -1.98 10.55 9.17
CA VAL A 8 -0.72 10.80 9.89
C VAL A 8 -0.64 9.99 11.18
N LYS A 9 -1.75 9.84 11.92
CA LYS A 9 -1.81 8.97 13.11
C LYS A 9 -1.65 7.50 12.74
N GLU A 10 -2.25 7.08 11.63
CA GLU A 10 -2.19 5.69 11.17
C GLU A 10 -0.81 5.26 10.66
N ILE A 11 0.12 6.19 10.38
CA ILE A 11 1.52 5.86 10.10
C ILE A 11 2.12 5.01 11.23
N ALA A 12 1.76 5.31 12.48
CA ALA A 12 2.24 4.57 13.66
C ALA A 12 1.72 3.11 13.71
N ARG A 13 0.70 2.78 12.92
CA ARG A 13 0.12 1.42 12.84
C ARG A 13 0.81 0.55 11.80
N GLY A 14 1.93 0.99 11.21
CA GLY A 14 2.76 0.20 10.29
C GLY A 14 2.24 0.14 8.85
N GLY A 15 0.94 0.34 8.63
CA GLY A 15 0.37 0.57 7.32
C GLY A 15 -1.06 1.06 7.37
N TYR A 16 -1.49 1.78 6.33
CA TYR A 16 -2.76 2.51 6.28
C TYR A 16 -3.20 2.79 4.84
N VAL A 17 -4.49 3.09 4.65
CA VAL A 17 -5.06 3.40 3.34
C VAL A 17 -4.77 4.84 2.94
N LEU A 18 -4.04 5.03 1.83
CA LEU A 18 -3.70 6.35 1.31
C LEU A 18 -4.76 6.88 0.34
N LYS A 19 -5.28 5.99 -0.52
CA LYS A 19 -6.34 6.30 -1.49
C LYS A 19 -7.26 5.10 -1.62
N ASP A 20 -8.56 5.35 -1.67
CA ASP A 20 -9.58 4.33 -1.86
C ASP A 20 -10.61 4.81 -2.87
N SER A 21 -11.15 3.88 -3.66
CA SER A 21 -12.16 4.19 -4.68
C SER A 21 -13.60 4.11 -4.12
N GLY A 22 -13.77 3.67 -2.87
CA GLY A 22 -15.07 3.36 -2.28
C GLY A 22 -15.57 1.97 -2.70
N GLY A 23 -16.07 1.19 -1.75
CA GLY A 23 -16.58 -0.16 -2.00
C GLY A 23 -15.50 -1.25 -1.98
N LYS A 24 -15.75 -2.37 -2.67
CA LYS A 24 -14.82 -3.50 -2.72
C LYS A 24 -13.72 -3.21 -3.77
N PRO A 25 -12.43 -3.15 -3.37
CA PRO A 25 -11.36 -2.95 -4.34
C PRO A 25 -11.16 -4.19 -5.21
N ASP A 26 -10.97 -3.98 -6.51
CA ASP A 26 -10.55 -5.00 -7.46
C ASP A 26 -9.05 -5.30 -7.29
N ILE A 27 -8.28 -4.25 -6.98
CA ILE A 27 -6.81 -4.29 -6.91
C ILE A 27 -6.35 -3.48 -5.70
N ILE A 28 -5.40 -4.02 -4.94
CA ILE A 28 -4.70 -3.31 -3.88
C ILE A 28 -3.25 -3.08 -4.30
N LEU A 29 -2.86 -1.82 -4.43
CA LEU A 29 -1.49 -1.40 -4.66
C LEU A 29 -0.85 -1.04 -3.32
N ILE A 30 0.26 -1.69 -3.00
CA ILE A 30 0.98 -1.52 -1.74
C ILE A 30 2.32 -0.88 -2.04
N ALA A 31 2.65 0.21 -1.37
CA ALA A 31 3.93 0.91 -1.56
C ALA A 31 4.52 1.44 -0.25
N THR A 32 5.82 1.70 -0.27
CA THR A 32 6.59 2.24 0.85
C THR A 32 7.40 3.44 0.39
N GLY A 33 7.30 4.57 1.07
CA GLY A 33 8.20 5.71 0.85
C GLY A 33 8.19 6.29 -0.59
N SER A 34 9.32 6.19 -1.27
CA SER A 34 9.63 6.87 -2.54
C SER A 34 8.78 6.39 -3.72
N GLU A 35 8.32 5.14 -3.68
CA GLU A 35 7.50 4.52 -4.71
C GLU A 35 6.03 4.95 -4.64
N MET A 36 5.67 5.78 -3.66
CA MET A 36 4.28 6.20 -3.48
C MET A 36 3.77 7.02 -4.66
N GLU A 37 4.60 7.89 -5.22
CA GLU A 37 4.20 8.75 -6.34
C GLU A 37 3.84 7.92 -7.59
N ILE A 38 4.71 6.98 -7.98
CA ILE A 38 4.44 6.11 -9.13
C ILE A 38 3.25 5.17 -8.89
N THR A 39 3.06 4.73 -7.64
CA THR A 39 1.93 3.89 -7.26
C THR A 39 0.60 4.63 -7.39
N LEU A 40 0.57 5.91 -7.00
CA LEU A 40 -0.61 6.76 -7.17
C LEU A 40 -0.91 6.99 -8.66
N GLN A 41 0.10 7.22 -9.50
CA GLN A 41 -0.08 7.36 -10.95
C GLN A 41 -0.64 6.07 -11.58
N ALA A 42 -0.16 4.90 -11.15
CA ALA A 42 -0.70 3.62 -11.58
C ALA A 42 -2.17 3.43 -11.15
N ALA A 43 -2.49 3.81 -9.90
CA ALA A 43 -3.86 3.79 -9.40
C ALA A 43 -4.79 4.69 -10.22
N GLU A 44 -4.34 5.88 -10.62
CA GLU A 44 -5.13 6.80 -11.45
C GLU A 44 -5.40 6.25 -12.85
N LYS A 45 -4.40 5.61 -13.48
CA LYS A 45 -4.59 4.96 -14.78
C LYS A 45 -5.62 3.84 -14.70
N LEU A 46 -5.45 2.94 -13.72
CA LEU A 46 -6.37 1.82 -13.50
C LEU A 46 -7.78 2.28 -13.13
N ALA A 47 -7.91 3.35 -12.33
CA ALA A 47 -9.20 3.96 -12.04
C ALA A 47 -9.86 4.56 -13.29
N GLY A 48 -9.07 5.16 -14.20
CA GLY A 48 -9.54 5.63 -15.51
C GLY A 48 -10.04 4.51 -16.43
N GLU A 49 -9.58 3.27 -16.22
CA GLU A 49 -10.08 2.06 -16.88
C GLU A 49 -11.31 1.44 -16.19
N GLY A 50 -11.85 2.10 -15.15
CA GLY A 50 -13.03 1.64 -14.42
C GLY A 50 -12.76 0.57 -13.37
N ARG A 51 -11.50 0.43 -12.90
CA ARG A 51 -11.15 -0.49 -11.80
C ARG A 51 -11.24 0.22 -10.45
N ASN A 52 -11.79 -0.46 -9.44
CA ASN A 52 -11.73 0.02 -8.07
C ASN A 52 -10.35 -0.28 -7.48
N VAL A 53 -9.52 0.75 -7.32
CA VAL A 53 -8.15 0.61 -6.83
C VAL A 53 -8.04 1.17 -5.42
N ARG A 54 -7.39 0.40 -4.55
CA ARG A 54 -6.96 0.83 -3.23
C ARG A 54 -5.44 0.99 -3.21
N VAL A 55 -4.96 2.10 -2.67
CA VAL A 55 -3.53 2.35 -2.45
C VAL A 55 -3.26 2.31 -0.94
N VAL A 56 -2.37 1.42 -0.53
CA VAL A 56 -1.97 1.23 0.87
C VAL A 56 -0.50 1.61 1.02
N SER A 57 -0.21 2.43 2.03
CA SER A 57 1.16 2.62 2.49
C SER A 57 1.46 1.58 3.57
N LEU A 58 2.51 0.77 3.42
CA LEU A 58 2.86 -0.30 4.37
C LEU A 58 4.35 -0.29 4.74
N PRO A 59 4.85 0.78 5.38
CA PRO A 59 6.27 0.93 5.73
C PRO A 59 6.82 -0.12 6.71
N SER A 60 5.99 -0.67 7.58
CA SER A 60 6.43 -1.66 8.58
C SER A 60 5.42 -2.78 8.72
N THR A 61 5.72 -3.92 8.09
CA THR A 61 4.88 -5.12 8.13
C THR A 61 4.74 -5.67 9.54
N ASP A 62 5.82 -5.68 10.33
CA ASP A 62 5.79 -6.24 11.69
C ASP A 62 4.84 -5.46 12.61
N ILE A 63 4.83 -4.12 12.50
CA ILE A 63 3.93 -3.26 13.26
C ILE A 63 2.48 -3.46 12.79
N PHE A 64 2.28 -3.58 11.47
CA PHE A 64 0.97 -3.79 10.89
C PHE A 64 0.39 -5.17 11.25
N ASP A 65 1.20 -6.22 11.23
CA ASP A 65 0.81 -7.59 11.58
C ASP A 65 0.49 -7.74 13.07
N ALA A 66 1.08 -6.89 13.92
CA ALA A 66 0.77 -6.80 15.34
C ALA A 66 -0.54 -6.05 15.65
N GLN A 67 -1.19 -5.43 14.66
CA GLN A 67 -2.48 -4.77 14.85
C GLN A 67 -3.63 -5.78 14.97
N ASP A 68 -4.74 -5.32 15.53
CA ASP A 68 -5.97 -6.08 15.60
C ASP A 68 -6.47 -6.54 14.21
N GLU A 69 -7.18 -7.65 14.17
CA GLU A 69 -7.69 -8.24 12.93
C GLU A 69 -8.66 -7.33 12.19
N GLU A 70 -9.50 -6.59 12.93
CA GLU A 70 -10.46 -5.64 12.35
C GLU A 70 -9.73 -4.55 11.56
N TYR A 71 -8.63 -4.01 12.11
CA TYR A 71 -7.81 -3.05 11.40
C TYR A 71 -7.10 -3.65 10.19
N ARG A 72 -6.48 -4.83 10.34
CA ARG A 72 -5.79 -5.49 9.22
C ARG A 72 -6.74 -5.77 8.07
N GLU A 73 -7.96 -6.22 8.35
CA GLU A 73 -9.02 -6.42 7.35
C GLU A 73 -9.54 -5.10 6.75
N SER A 74 -9.61 -4.03 7.55
CA SER A 74 -10.01 -2.71 7.05
C SER A 74 -9.02 -2.14 6.03
N VAL A 75 -7.72 -2.44 6.18
CA VAL A 75 -6.65 -1.96 5.28
C VAL A 75 -6.40 -2.94 4.13
N LEU A 76 -6.23 -4.22 4.42
CA LEU A 76 -5.93 -5.30 3.47
C LEU A 76 -6.99 -6.43 3.51
N PRO A 77 -8.21 -6.19 2.98
CA PRO A 77 -9.28 -7.18 2.95
C PRO A 77 -8.80 -8.53 2.39
N SER A 78 -8.99 -9.61 3.14
CA SER A 78 -8.59 -10.96 2.73
C SER A 78 -9.31 -11.44 1.46
N ASN A 79 -10.49 -10.88 1.17
CA ASN A 79 -11.29 -11.19 -0.02
C ASN A 79 -10.76 -10.56 -1.33
N VAL A 80 -9.62 -9.85 -1.30
CA VAL A 80 -8.93 -9.29 -2.48
C VAL A 80 -7.56 -9.92 -2.63
N ALA A 81 -7.46 -10.85 -3.58
CA ALA A 81 -6.23 -11.60 -3.86
C ALA A 81 -5.25 -10.84 -4.77
N ALA A 82 -5.72 -9.91 -5.59
CA ALA A 82 -4.88 -9.12 -6.48
C ALA A 82 -4.15 -8.00 -5.70
N ARG A 83 -2.91 -8.32 -5.27
CA ARG A 83 -2.05 -7.41 -4.50
C ARG A 83 -0.73 -7.22 -5.23
N VAL A 84 -0.36 -5.97 -5.48
CA VAL A 84 0.93 -5.61 -6.11
C VAL A 84 1.72 -4.79 -5.12
N ARG A 85 2.90 -5.26 -4.73
CA ARG A 85 3.79 -4.56 -3.80
C ARG A 85 4.99 -3.98 -4.54
N TRP A 86 5.18 -2.68 -4.37
CA TRP A 86 6.34 -1.95 -4.88
C TRP A 86 7.34 -1.79 -3.75
N LYS A 87 8.58 -2.21 -4.01
CA LYS A 87 9.72 -1.98 -3.13
C LYS A 87 10.93 -1.64 -3.98
N GLN A 88 11.58 -0.53 -3.67
CA GLN A 88 12.86 -0.14 -4.23
C GLN A 88 13.90 -1.11 -3.70
N VAL A 89 14.37 -2.01 -4.58
CA VAL A 89 15.63 -2.71 -4.39
C VAL A 89 16.71 -1.73 -4.82
N LEU A 90 17.34 -1.04 -3.85
CA LEU A 90 18.59 -0.36 -4.15
C LEU A 90 19.59 -1.43 -4.61
N PRO A 91 20.32 -1.23 -5.72
CA PRO A 91 21.56 -1.97 -5.90
C PRO A 91 22.45 -1.56 -4.74
N ILE A 92 22.61 -2.45 -3.75
CA ILE A 92 23.73 -2.35 -2.83
C ILE A 92 24.97 -2.41 -3.72
N THR A 93 25.70 -1.32 -3.80
CA THR A 93 27.01 -1.31 -4.43
C THR A 93 27.88 -2.27 -3.60
N GLY A 94 28.00 -3.52 -4.05
CA GLY A 94 28.84 -4.53 -3.42
C GLY A 94 28.14 -5.86 -3.14
N THR A 95 28.44 -6.83 -4.00
CA THR A 95 28.52 -8.26 -3.70
C THR A 95 27.21 -9.07 -3.66
N SER A 96 27.03 -9.78 -4.79
CA SER A 96 26.41 -11.10 -4.98
C SER A 96 24.97 -11.29 -4.53
N MET A 97 24.10 -11.12 -5.51
CA MET A 97 22.76 -11.67 -5.60
C MET A 97 22.83 -13.21 -5.56
N LEU A 98 22.30 -13.81 -4.50
CA LEU A 98 21.77 -15.17 -4.55
C LEU A 98 20.28 -15.10 -4.23
N VAL A 99 19.55 -15.56 -5.24
CA VAL A 99 18.12 -15.89 -5.37
C VAL A 99 17.32 -16.02 -4.07
#